data_AF-A0A1Q8Y8Z6-F1
#
_entry.id   AF-A0A1Q8Y8Z6-F1
#
_cell.length_a   1.000
_cell.length_b   1.000
_cell.length_c   1.000
_cell.angle_alpha   90.00
_cell.angle_beta   90.00
_cell.angle_gamma   90.00
#
_symmetry.space_group_name_H-M   'P 1'
#
loop_
_entity.id
_entity.type
_entity.pdbx_description
1 polymer ?
#
loop_
_entity_poly.entity_id
_entity_poly.type
_entity_poly.pdbx_seq_one_letter_code
_entity_poly.pdbx_strand_id
1 'polypeptide(L)' 'MKHFTLRLKHDAGYVSIRTVARSESVARQLVCDAERCPPSAIRRVYVGKTILEAL' A
#
# COMPACT_ATOMS: atom_id res chain seq x y z
N MET A 1 -13.63 -3.24 -3.33
CA MET A 1 -12.21 -2.80 -3.22
C MET A 1 -11.37 -3.92 -2.59
N LYS A 2 -10.02 -3.82 -2.55
CA LYS A 2 -9.17 -4.85 -1.90
C LYS A 2 -8.23 -4.23 -0.88
N HIS A 3 -7.86 -5.01 0.13
CA HIS A 3 -6.76 -4.66 1.02
C HIS A 3 -5.42 -4.82 0.31
N PHE A 4 -4.50 -3.90 0.56
CA PHE A 4 -3.11 -4.00 0.18
C PHE A 4 -2.24 -3.72 1.40
N THR A 5 -1.23 -4.56 1.63
CA THR A 5 -0.17 -4.28 2.61
C THR A 5 1.12 -4.02 1.83
N LEU A 6 1.65 -2.80 1.93
CA LEU A 6 2.83 -2.35 1.22
C LEU A 6 3.99 -2.24 2.21
N ARG A 7 5.10 -2.91 1.89
CA ARG A 7 6.34 -2.81 2.68
C ARG A 7 7.22 -1.73 2.07
N LEU A 8 7.34 -0.62 2.79
CA LEU A 8 8.11 0.56 2.43
C LEU A 8 9.50 0.51 3.10
N LYS A 9 10.56 0.85 2.36
CA LYS A 9 11.90 1.07 2.91
C LYS A 9 12.02 2.51 3.40
N HIS A 10 12.38 2.67 4.66
CA HIS A 10 12.69 3.95 5.31
C HIS A 10 14.17 3.93 5.74
N ASP A 11 14.73 5.10 6.10
CA ASP A 11 16.13 5.19 6.56
C ASP A 11 16.37 4.37 7.84
N ALA A 12 15.36 4.25 8.69
CA ALA A 12 15.40 3.48 9.93
C ALA A 12 15.03 1.99 9.76
N GLY A 13 14.76 1.53 8.53
CA GLY A 13 14.42 0.13 8.26
C GLY A 13 13.23 -0.05 7.33
N TYR A 14 12.25 -0.86 7.75
CA TYR A 14 11.07 -1.16 6.93
C TYR A 14 9.78 -0.95 7.71
N VAL A 15 8.81 -0.30 7.08
CA VAL A 15 7.46 -0.14 7.62
C VAL A 15 6.46 -0.87 6.73
N SER A 16 5.40 -1.41 7.34
CA SER A 16 4.31 -2.07 6.61
C SER A 16 3.05 -1.25 6.74
N ILE A 17 2.58 -0.69 5.62
CA ILE A 17 1.40 0.18 5.57
C ILE A 17 0.26 -0.59 4.93
N ARG A 18 -0.91 -0.57 5.57
CA ARG A 18 -2.13 -1.19 5.05
C ARG A 18 -3.02 -0.12 4.45
N THR A 19 -3.52 -0.36 3.24
CA THR A 19 -4.46 0.53 2.56
C THR A 19 -5.54 -0.27 1.83
N VAL A 20 -6.60 0.43 1.42
CA VAL A 20 -7.68 -0.12 0.61
C VAL A 20 -7.69 0.60 -0.71
N ALA A 21 -7.65 -0.15 -1.81
CA ALA A 21 -7.64 0.43 -3.14
C ALA A 21 -8.37 -0.46 -4.15
N ARG A 22 -8.62 0.11 -5.34
CA ARG A 22 -9.19 -0.62 -6.49
C ARG A 22 -8.15 -1.49 -7.19
N SER A 23 -6.88 -1.11 -7.17
CA SER A 23 -5.76 -1.85 -7.78
C SER A 23 -4.46 -1.62 -7.00
N GLU A 24 -3.43 -2.43 -7.28
CA GLU A 24 -2.10 -2.25 -6.66
C GLU A 24 -1.51 -0.88 -7.01
N SER A 25 -1.63 -0.42 -8.26
CA SER A 25 -1.08 0.87 -8.69
C SER A 25 -1.69 2.03 -7.90
N VAL A 26 -3.00 1.99 -7.65
CA VAL A 26 -3.69 2.99 -6.82
C VAL A 26 -3.24 2.88 -5.36
N ALA A 27 -3.08 1.65 -4.84
CA ALA A 27 -2.58 1.44 -3.48
C ALA A 27 -1.17 2.02 -3.28
N ARG A 28 -0.28 1.82 -4.27
CA ARG A 28 1.07 2.37 -4.28
C ARG A 28 1.05 3.89 -4.29
N GLN A 29 0.25 4.49 -5.16
CA GLN A 29 0.12 5.93 -5.26
C GLN A 29 -0.36 6.53 -3.94
N LEU A 30 -1.42 5.98 -3.35
CA LEU A 30 -1.96 6.45 -2.06
C LEU A 30 -0.92 6.40 -0.93
N VAL A 31 -0.15 5.33 -0.84
CA VAL A 31 0.91 5.21 0.17
C VAL A 31 2.06 6.18 -0.11
N CYS A 32 2.48 6.31 -1.37
CA CYS A 32 3.54 7.24 -1.77
C CYS A 32 3.17 8.70 -1.51
N ASP A 33 1.92 9.09 -1.79
CA ASP A 33 1.43 10.45 -1.57
C ASP A 33 1.37 10.79 -0.08
N ALA A 34 0.97 9.82 0.76
CA ALA A 34 0.92 9.99 2.22
C ALA A 34 2.31 10.08 2.86
N GLU A 35 3.21 9.17 2.49
CA GLU A 35 4.56 9.06 3.08
C GLU A 35 5.60 9.93 2.37
N ARG A 36 5.21 10.63 1.31
CA ARG A 36 6.10 11.44 0.45
C ARG A 36 7.34 10.65 -0.02
N CYS A 37 7.15 9.38 -0.35
CA CYS A 37 8.22 8.47 -0.73
C CYS A 37 8.21 8.18 -2.24
N PRO A 38 9.37 7.94 -2.87
CA PRO A 38 9.40 7.54 -4.27
C PRO A 38 8.76 6.14 -4.45
N PRO A 39 8.14 5.83 -5.60
CA PRO A 39 7.53 4.51 -5.85
C PRO A 39 8.49 3.32 -5.72
N SER A 40 9.79 3.56 -5.92
CA SER A 40 10.87 2.57 -5.75
C SER A 40 11.16 2.21 -4.28
N ALA A 41 10.66 2.99 -3.32
CA ALA A 41 10.77 2.69 -1.90
C ALA A 41 9.85 1.52 -1.49
N ILE A 42 8.79 1.25 -2.25
CA ILE A 42 7.88 0.13 -2.02
C ILE A 42 8.52 -1.15 -2.56
N ARG A 43 8.90 -2.06 -1.66
CA ARG A 43 9.64 -3.29 -2.01
C ARG A 43 8.76 -4.50 -2.20
N ARG A 44 7.65 -4.59 -1.48
CA ARG A 44 6.70 -5.71 -1.57
C ARG A 44 5.28 -5.19 -1.41
N VAL A 45 4.36 -5.80 -2.13
CA VAL A 45 2.92 -5.54 -2.02
C VAL A 45 2.24 -6.89 -1.81
N TYR A 46 1.45 -6.98 -0.74
CA TYR A 46 0.63 -8.15 -0.44
C TYR A 46 -0.83 -7.77 -0.64
N VAL A 47 -1.52 -8.50 -1.51
CA VAL A 47 -2.94 -8.30 -1.79
C VAL A 47 -3.76 -9.15 -0.83
N GLY A 48 -4.59 -8.49 -0.03
CA GLY A 48 -5.51 -9.13 0.90
C GLY A 48 -6.87 -9.45 0.27
N LYS A 49 -7.81 -9.90 1.11
CA LYS A 49 -9.17 -10.24 0.68
C LYS A 49 -9.90 -9.01 0.12
N THR A 50 -10.83 -9.26 -0.80
CA THR A 50 -11.76 -8.25 -1.30
C THR A 50 -12.67 -7.80 -0.16
N ILE A 51 -12.82 -6.49 -0.01
CA ILE A 51 -13.82 -5.90 0.87
C ILE A 51 -15.14 -5.93 0.09
N LEU A 52 -16.06 -6.77 0.55
CA LEU A 52 -17.47 -6.66 0.22
C LEU A 52 -17.95 -5.40 0.94
N GLU A 53 -18.36 -4.38 0.19
CA GLU A 53 -19.05 -3.24 0.78
C GLU A 53 -20.29 -3.79 1.50
N ALA A 54 -20.34 -3.67 2.83
CA ALA A 54 -21.60 -3.71 3.54
C ALA A 54 -22.33 -2.44 3.11
N LEU A 55 -23.34 -2.62 2.25
CA LEU A 55 -24.27 -1.59 1.80
C LEU A 55 -24.89 -0.83 2.98
#